data_AF-A0A1G8YJQ5-F1
#
_entry.id   AF-A0A1G8YJQ5-F1
#
_cell.length_a   1.000
_cell.length_b   1.000
_cell.length_c   1.000
_cell.angle_alpha   90.00
_cell.angle_beta   90.00
_cell.angle_gamma   90.00
#
_symmetry.space_group_name_H-M   'P 1'
#
loop_
_entity.id
_entity.type
_entity.pdbx_description
1 polymer ?
#
loop_
_entity_poly.entity_id
_entity_poly.type
_entity_poly.pdbx_seq_one_letter_code
_entity_poly.pdbx_strand_id
1 'polypeptide(L)'
;MPKPAAPSPMDWAAVQMAGTGFDINELNRVVRDYAYIELELAARDRRRTPAQRLISKLMTWVAIVGLIVLGVAVAALVGGRASGGVIAFVYVACILGAFSVLYFYLQWRAMPYRQADRTVSAFAIMATIFAVGLIIAILAANMDNSMWWLMMIPAVALVAVSVGTIVGHHRFRSETKPPAVDLDQLSPENEQVLLESRHRALLRLRARRVVSYPDFEAYDQAPLQSVRNGGV
;
A
#
# COMPACT_ATOMS: atom_id res chain seq x y z
N MET A 1 10.44 -17.75 -20.07
CA MET A 1 10.43 -17.03 -18.78
C MET A 1 8.99 -16.59 -18.51
N PRO A 2 8.40 -16.88 -17.34
CA PRO A 2 7.07 -16.38 -17.00
C PRO A 2 7.09 -14.85 -17.06
N LYS A 3 6.13 -14.26 -17.80
CA LYS A 3 6.00 -12.80 -17.87
C LYS A 3 5.73 -12.28 -16.45
N PRO A 4 6.42 -11.22 -16.00
CA PRO A 4 6.18 -10.67 -14.68
C PRO A 4 4.70 -10.29 -14.52
N ALA A 5 4.17 -10.47 -13.30
CA ALA A 5 2.84 -9.99 -12.94
C ALA A 5 2.68 -8.53 -13.40
N ALA A 6 1.58 -8.23 -14.10
CA ALA A 6 1.32 -6.90 -14.63
C ALA A 6 1.40 -5.88 -13.47
N PRO A 7 2.27 -4.86 -13.52
CA PRO A 7 2.37 -3.88 -12.44
C PRO A 7 1.06 -3.11 -12.33
N SER A 8 0.69 -2.70 -11.11
CA SER A 8 -0.43 -1.78 -10.96
C SER A 8 -0.16 -0.48 -11.74
N PRO A 9 -1.19 0.18 -12.32
CA PRO A 9 -1.00 1.43 -13.07
C PRO A 9 -0.28 2.50 -12.24
N MET A 10 -0.53 2.53 -10.93
CA MET A 10 0.14 3.43 -9.99
C MET A 10 1.62 3.09 -9.77
N ASP A 11 1.98 1.81 -9.71
CA ASP A 11 3.38 1.39 -9.56
C ASP A 11 4.17 1.59 -10.86
N TRP A 12 3.55 1.37 -12.01
CA TRP A 12 4.11 1.71 -13.31
C TRP A 12 4.34 3.23 -13.41
N ALA A 13 3.36 4.06 -13.06
CA ALA A 13 3.52 5.51 -13.02
C ALA A 13 4.59 5.98 -12.00
N ALA A 14 4.80 5.21 -10.92
CA ALA A 14 5.79 5.52 -9.89
C ALA A 14 7.25 5.30 -10.33
N VAL A 15 7.50 4.59 -11.44
CA VAL A 15 8.86 4.37 -11.96
C VAL A 15 9.20 5.22 -13.18
N GLN A 16 8.21 5.82 -13.86
CA GLN A 16 8.42 6.66 -15.04
C GLN A 16 9.26 7.91 -14.73
N MET A 17 10.21 8.27 -15.58
CA MET A 17 11.08 9.44 -15.34
C MET A 17 10.73 10.59 -16.29
N ALA A 18 10.86 11.83 -15.81
CA ALA A 18 10.71 13.00 -16.66
C ALA A 18 11.74 12.94 -17.80
N GLY A 19 11.29 13.17 -19.04
CA GLY A 19 12.15 13.15 -20.24
C GLY A 19 12.20 11.82 -21.01
N THR A 20 11.55 10.76 -20.54
CA THR A 20 11.53 9.45 -21.23
C THR A 20 10.47 9.34 -22.36
N GLY A 21 9.67 10.39 -22.58
CA GLY A 21 8.53 10.36 -23.49
C GLY A 21 7.35 9.61 -22.86
N PHE A 22 6.15 10.20 -22.88
CA PHE A 22 4.95 9.56 -22.37
C PHE A 22 4.10 9.01 -23.52
N ASP A 23 3.73 7.73 -23.45
CA ASP A 23 2.79 7.10 -24.38
C ASP A 23 1.52 6.66 -23.65
N ILE A 24 0.38 7.26 -24.02
CA ILE A 24 -0.94 6.90 -23.50
C ILE A 24 -1.34 5.47 -23.85
N ASN A 25 -0.87 4.93 -24.99
CA ASN A 25 -1.15 3.53 -25.36
C ASN A 25 -0.46 2.56 -24.41
N GLU A 26 0.71 2.91 -23.89
CA GLU A 26 1.40 2.13 -22.87
C GLU A 26 0.61 2.13 -21.56
N LEU A 27 0.14 3.29 -21.11
CA LEU A 27 -0.70 3.38 -19.92
C LEU A 27 -2.01 2.58 -20.10
N ASN A 28 -2.69 2.73 -21.24
CA ASN A 28 -3.89 1.95 -21.56
C ASN A 28 -3.62 0.44 -21.60
N ARG A 29 -2.43 0.01 -22.04
CA ARG A 29 -2.01 -1.41 -21.98
C ARG A 29 -1.86 -1.87 -20.53
N VAL A 30 -1.20 -1.09 -19.67
CA VAL A 30 -1.02 -1.43 -18.24
C VAL A 30 -2.36 -1.50 -17.52
N VAL A 31 -3.25 -0.53 -17.76
CA VAL A 31 -4.61 -0.54 -17.19
C VAL A 31 -5.39 -1.77 -17.66
N ARG A 32 -5.30 -2.14 -18.95
CA ARG A 32 -5.90 -3.37 -19.49
C ARG A 32 -5.35 -4.64 -18.86
N ASP A 33 -4.03 -4.75 -18.74
CA ASP A 33 -3.36 -5.91 -18.14
C ASP A 33 -3.70 -6.06 -16.64
N TYR A 34 -4.01 -4.95 -15.95
CA TYR A 34 -4.40 -4.93 -14.53
C TYR A 34 -5.93 -4.93 -14.32
N ALA A 35 -6.72 -4.83 -15.40
CA ALA A 35 -8.16 -4.60 -15.35
C ALA A 35 -8.90 -5.65 -14.54
N TYR A 36 -8.54 -6.92 -14.67
CA TYR A 36 -9.19 -8.00 -13.92
C TYR A 36 -9.13 -7.77 -12.40
N ILE A 37 -7.98 -7.32 -11.90
CA ILE A 37 -7.79 -7.09 -10.46
C ILE A 37 -8.64 -5.91 -9.99
N GLU A 38 -8.65 -4.79 -10.72
CA GLU A 38 -9.45 -3.61 -10.38
C GLU A 38 -10.95 -3.92 -10.40
N LEU A 39 -11.42 -4.69 -11.39
CA LEU A 39 -12.82 -5.06 -11.52
C LEU A 39 -13.26 -6.02 -10.40
N GLU A 40 -12.42 -6.99 -10.03
CA GLU A 40 -12.71 -7.91 -8.93
C GLU A 40 -12.71 -7.16 -7.58
N LEU A 41 -11.79 -6.21 -7.39
CA LEU A 41 -11.77 -5.34 -6.21
C LEU A 41 -13.01 -4.45 -6.14
N ALA A 42 -13.41 -3.86 -7.26
CA ALA A 42 -14.63 -3.06 -7.35
C ALA A 42 -15.88 -3.89 -7.11
N ALA A 43 -15.98 -5.09 -7.69
CA ALA A 43 -17.08 -6.02 -7.44
C ALA A 43 -17.16 -6.40 -5.96
N ARG A 44 -16.02 -6.63 -5.31
CA ARG A 44 -15.97 -6.88 -3.86
C ARG A 44 -16.44 -5.68 -3.05
N ASP A 45 -16.04 -4.47 -3.42
CA ASP A 45 -16.46 -3.26 -2.70
C ASP A 45 -17.94 -2.93 -2.90
N ARG A 46 -18.51 -3.23 -4.08
CA ARG A 46 -19.95 -3.17 -4.35
C ARG A 46 -20.74 -4.12 -3.46
N ARG A 47 -20.19 -5.30 -3.14
CA ARG A 47 -20.82 -6.28 -2.22
C ARG A 47 -20.73 -5.89 -0.74
N ARG A 48 -19.89 -4.91 -0.37
CA ARG A 48 -19.75 -4.49 1.04
C ARG A 48 -20.92 -3.62 1.48
N THR A 49 -21.40 -3.87 2.70
CA THR A 49 -22.43 -3.03 3.33
C THR A 49 -21.85 -1.65 3.69
N PRO A 50 -22.68 -0.60 3.81
CA PRO A 50 -22.19 0.74 4.20
C PRO A 50 -21.45 0.73 5.55
N ALA A 51 -21.90 -0.10 6.49
CA ALA A 51 -21.22 -0.32 7.77
C ALA A 51 -19.81 -0.90 7.58
N GLN A 52 -19.66 -1.91 6.71
CA GLN A 52 -18.34 -2.48 6.40
C GLN A 52 -17.41 -1.47 5.75
N ARG A 53 -17.92 -0.60 4.88
CA ARG A 53 -17.13 0.48 4.27
C ARG A 53 -16.67 1.49 5.31
N LEU A 54 -17.54 1.89 6.24
CA LEU A 54 -17.18 2.80 7.33
C LEU A 54 -16.11 2.18 8.24
N ILE A 55 -16.29 0.92 8.65
CA ILE A 55 -15.32 0.19 9.47
C ILE A 55 -13.97 0.10 8.75
N SER A 56 -13.94 -0.23 7.46
CA SER A 56 -12.69 -0.27 6.69
C SER A 56 -12.00 1.09 6.67
N LYS A 57 -12.74 2.19 6.47
CA LYS A 57 -12.18 3.55 6.52
C LYS A 57 -11.62 3.89 7.90
N LEU A 58 -12.35 3.57 8.97
CA LEU A 58 -11.90 3.77 10.36
C LEU A 58 -10.64 2.96 10.66
N MET A 59 -10.59 1.69 10.23
CA MET A 59 -9.42 0.83 10.42
C MET A 59 -8.19 1.37 9.69
N THR A 60 -8.36 1.94 8.48
CA THR A 60 -7.25 2.62 7.79
C THR A 60 -6.74 3.82 8.58
N TRP A 61 -7.62 4.64 9.16
CA TRP A 61 -7.21 5.75 10.03
C TRP A 61 -6.49 5.27 11.29
N VAL A 62 -7.02 4.24 11.95
CA VAL A 62 -6.37 3.62 13.12
C VAL A 62 -4.99 3.08 12.77
N ALA A 63 -4.84 2.48 11.59
CA ALA A 63 -3.55 1.98 11.12
C ALA A 63 -2.53 3.12 10.90
N ILE A 64 -2.95 4.25 10.32
CA ILE A 64 -2.09 5.43 10.12
C ILE A 64 -1.71 6.04 11.48
N VAL A 65 -2.69 6.27 12.36
CA VAL A 65 -2.46 6.81 13.71
C VAL A 65 -1.54 5.89 14.50
N GLY A 66 -1.70 4.57 14.38
CA GLY A 66 -0.85 3.59 15.04
C GLY A 66 0.64 3.72 14.68
N LEU A 67 0.97 3.93 13.40
CA LEU A 67 2.35 4.20 13.00
C LEU A 67 2.88 5.53 13.56
N ILE A 68 2.04 6.58 13.59
CA ILE A 68 2.43 7.88 14.14
C ILE A 68 2.72 7.76 15.63
N VAL A 69 1.82 7.13 16.39
CA VAL A 69 1.99 6.90 17.84
C VAL A 69 3.26 6.09 18.13
N LEU A 70 3.57 5.11 17.28
CA LEU A 70 4.81 4.34 17.37
C LEU A 70 6.06 5.22 17.18
N GLY A 71 6.07 6.12 16.19
CA GLY A 71 7.15 7.10 16.01
C GLY A 71 7.29 8.05 17.21
N VAL A 72 6.17 8.51 17.77
CA VAL A 72 6.16 9.36 18.98
C VAL A 72 6.71 8.61 20.20
N ALA A 73 6.44 7.32 20.34
CA ALA A 73 7.00 6.48 21.41
C ALA A 73 8.53 6.40 21.36
N VAL A 74 9.11 6.24 20.17
CA VAL A 74 10.56 6.29 19.99
C VAL A 74 11.10 7.68 20.39
N ALA A 75 10.48 8.75 19.89
CA ALA A 75 10.93 10.12 20.18
C ALA A 75 10.84 10.48 21.68
N ALA A 76 9.79 10.03 22.37
CA ALA A 76 9.58 10.29 23.80
C ALA A 76 10.66 9.62 24.66
N LEU A 77 11.04 8.38 24.32
CA LEU A 77 12.10 7.64 25.01
C LEU A 77 13.48 8.27 24.77
N VAL A 78 13.79 8.62 23.52
CA VAL A 78 15.06 9.29 23.18
C VAL A 78 15.17 10.66 23.84
N GLY A 79 14.07 11.40 23.95
CA GLY A 79 14.01 12.72 24.59
C GLY A 79 14.06 12.69 26.12
N GLY A 80 14.25 11.52 26.75
CA GLY A 80 14.37 11.40 28.21
C GLY A 80 13.09 11.69 29.00
N ARG A 81 11.92 11.71 28.33
CA ARG A 81 10.62 11.97 28.99
C ARG A 81 10.07 10.66 29.56
N ALA A 82 10.80 10.07 30.49
CA ALA A 82 10.39 8.84 31.16
C ALA A 82 9.44 9.16 32.34
N SER A 83 8.14 9.34 32.07
CA SER A 83 7.11 9.39 33.12
C SER A 83 6.65 7.97 33.50
N GLY A 84 5.99 7.80 34.65
CA GLY A 84 5.48 6.49 35.10
C GLY A 84 4.53 5.78 34.12
N GLY A 85 3.99 6.50 33.12
CA GLY A 85 3.12 5.94 32.07
C GLY A 85 3.82 5.39 30.83
N VAL A 86 5.16 5.44 30.75
CA VAL A 86 5.89 5.10 29.52
C VAL A 86 5.73 3.63 29.14
N ILE A 87 5.67 2.71 30.11
CA ILE A 87 5.45 1.28 29.84
C ILE A 87 4.10 1.10 29.14
N ALA A 88 3.02 1.63 29.70
CA ALA A 88 1.69 1.54 29.10
C ALA A 88 1.66 2.17 27.70
N PHE A 89 2.33 3.31 27.52
CA PHE A 89 2.42 3.97 26.22
C PHE A 89 3.15 3.13 25.17
N VAL A 90 4.29 2.51 25.52
CA VAL A 90 5.03 1.61 24.63
C VAL A 90 4.17 0.41 24.19
N TYR A 91 3.41 -0.17 25.13
CA TYR A 91 2.49 -1.27 24.81
C TYR A 91 1.41 -0.83 23.83
N VAL A 92 0.73 0.29 24.10
CA VAL A 92 -0.31 0.82 23.21
C VAL A 92 0.25 1.12 21.83
N ALA A 93 1.41 1.77 21.76
CA ALA A 93 2.08 2.11 20.51
C ALA A 93 2.43 0.85 19.68
N CYS A 94 3.01 -0.17 20.32
CA CYS A 94 3.36 -1.41 19.62
C CYS A 94 2.14 -2.20 19.18
N ILE A 95 1.08 -2.26 20.00
CA ILE A 95 -0.19 -2.93 19.65
C ILE A 95 -0.83 -2.25 18.44
N LEU A 96 -0.93 -0.92 18.46
CA LEU A 96 -1.47 -0.17 17.33
C LEU A 96 -0.60 -0.32 16.07
N GLY A 97 0.73 -0.33 16.21
CA GLY A 97 1.66 -0.65 15.13
C GLY A 97 1.45 -2.04 14.55
N ALA A 98 1.25 -3.05 15.39
CA ALA A 98 1.00 -4.43 14.97
C ALA A 98 -0.33 -4.55 14.22
N PHE A 99 -1.40 -3.91 14.74
CA PHE A 99 -2.68 -3.86 14.05
C PHE A 99 -2.60 -3.14 12.71
N SER A 100 -1.81 -2.07 12.61
CA SER A 100 -1.58 -1.36 11.34
C SER A 100 -0.98 -2.29 10.28
N VAL A 101 0.13 -2.95 10.61
CA VAL A 101 0.80 -3.90 9.71
C VAL A 101 -0.13 -5.05 9.33
N LEU A 102 -0.81 -5.65 10.33
CA LEU A 102 -1.70 -6.78 10.10
C LEU A 102 -2.91 -6.40 9.23
N TYR A 103 -3.49 -5.21 9.42
CA TYR A 103 -4.60 -4.72 8.61
C TYR A 103 -4.21 -4.66 7.12
N PHE A 104 -3.10 -4.01 6.79
CA PHE A 104 -2.62 -3.93 5.41
C PHE A 104 -2.25 -5.30 4.83
N TYR A 105 -1.61 -6.16 5.64
CA TYR A 105 -1.29 -7.53 5.22
C TYR A 105 -2.55 -8.36 4.92
N LEU A 106 -3.59 -8.27 5.75
CA LEU A 106 -4.84 -9.00 5.55
C LEU A 106 -5.60 -8.50 4.32
N GLN A 107 -5.63 -7.19 4.09
CA GLN A 107 -6.22 -6.62 2.86
C GLN A 107 -5.50 -7.15 1.62
N TRP A 108 -4.16 -7.12 1.62
CA TRP A 108 -3.34 -7.67 0.54
C TRP A 108 -3.53 -9.16 0.34
N ARG A 109 -3.55 -9.95 1.43
CA ARG A 109 -3.76 -11.40 1.36
C ARG A 109 -5.11 -11.75 0.74
N ALA A 110 -6.10 -10.87 0.91
CA ALA A 110 -7.41 -11.02 0.34
C ALA A 110 -7.54 -10.46 -1.10
N MET A 111 -6.47 -9.89 -1.68
CA MET A 111 -6.48 -9.44 -3.08
C MET A 111 -6.38 -10.62 -4.05
N PRO A 112 -7.12 -10.59 -5.17
CA PRO A 112 -6.97 -11.59 -6.22
C PRO A 112 -5.57 -11.49 -6.84
N TYR A 113 -4.96 -12.63 -7.15
CA TYR A 113 -3.60 -12.72 -7.71
C TYR A 113 -2.49 -12.08 -6.86
N ARG A 114 -2.73 -11.75 -5.56
CA ARG A 114 -1.75 -11.34 -4.53
C ARG A 114 -0.48 -10.70 -5.10
N GLN A 115 -0.65 -9.62 -5.85
CA GLN A 115 0.45 -8.97 -6.54
C GLN A 115 1.35 -8.20 -5.56
N ALA A 116 2.53 -7.77 -5.99
CA ALA A 116 3.35 -6.92 -5.12
C ALA A 116 2.60 -5.62 -4.82
N ASP A 117 2.35 -5.40 -3.54
CA ASP A 117 1.82 -4.15 -3.03
C ASP A 117 2.90 -3.45 -2.21
N ARG A 118 3.37 -2.29 -2.70
CA ARG A 118 4.40 -1.50 -2.03
C ARG A 118 3.94 -0.95 -0.70
N THR A 119 2.64 -0.77 -0.49
CA THR A 119 2.10 -0.23 0.77
C THR A 119 2.32 -1.20 1.91
N VAL A 120 1.98 -2.48 1.75
CA VAL A 120 2.21 -3.51 2.77
C VAL A 120 3.68 -3.61 3.15
N SER A 121 4.56 -3.68 2.14
CA SER A 121 6.00 -3.75 2.38
C SER A 121 6.50 -2.48 3.07
N ALA A 122 6.09 -1.29 2.64
CA ALA A 122 6.51 -0.02 3.24
C ALA A 122 6.05 0.10 4.70
N PHE A 123 4.79 -0.22 5.01
CA PHE A 123 4.27 -0.17 6.37
C PHE A 123 4.99 -1.17 7.29
N ALA A 124 5.22 -2.40 6.83
CA ALA A 124 5.96 -3.40 7.61
C ALA A 124 7.43 -3.00 7.83
N ILE A 125 8.10 -2.43 6.83
CA ILE A 125 9.47 -1.92 6.97
C ILE A 125 9.50 -0.76 7.98
N MET A 126 8.60 0.22 7.86
CA MET A 126 8.52 1.35 8.79
C MET A 126 8.25 0.90 10.23
N ALA A 127 7.32 -0.03 10.43
CA ALA A 127 7.04 -0.62 11.74
C ALA A 127 8.27 -1.35 12.31
N THR A 128 9.02 -2.07 11.46
CA THR A 128 10.27 -2.73 11.88
C THR A 128 11.32 -1.71 12.31
N ILE A 129 11.53 -0.64 11.52
CA ILE A 129 12.49 0.42 11.85
C ILE A 129 12.13 1.07 13.18
N PHE A 130 10.87 1.43 13.40
CA PHE A 130 10.45 2.03 14.66
C PHE A 130 10.56 1.06 15.84
N ALA A 131 10.19 -0.21 15.67
CA ALA A 131 10.31 -1.21 16.72
C ALA A 131 11.78 -1.46 17.13
N VAL A 132 12.69 -1.52 16.16
CA VAL A 132 14.13 -1.61 16.41
C VAL A 132 14.64 -0.34 17.10
N GLY A 133 14.25 0.84 16.62
CA GLY A 133 14.58 2.10 17.28
C GLY A 133 14.08 2.16 18.72
N LEU A 134 12.89 1.61 18.99
CA LEU A 134 12.33 1.52 20.33
C LEU A 134 13.12 0.57 21.24
N ILE A 135 13.55 -0.58 20.72
CA ILE A 135 14.43 -1.51 21.45
C ILE A 135 15.74 -0.82 21.82
N ILE A 136 16.39 -0.15 20.86
CA ILE A 136 17.64 0.59 21.10
C ILE A 136 17.42 1.68 22.15
N ALA A 137 16.33 2.44 22.06
CA ALA A 137 16.01 3.49 23.03
C ALA A 137 15.74 2.93 24.43
N ILE A 138 15.06 1.80 24.56
CA ILE A 138 14.85 1.12 25.85
C ILE A 138 16.18 0.69 26.45
N LEU A 139 17.04 0.04 25.65
CA LEU A 139 18.37 -0.39 26.11
C LEU A 139 19.21 0.81 26.56
N ALA A 140 19.27 1.87 25.77
CA ALA A 140 20.05 3.06 26.12
C ALA A 140 19.55 3.78 27.37
N ALA A 141 18.22 3.84 27.59
CA ALA A 141 17.63 4.61 28.69
C ALA A 141 17.44 3.82 29.99
N ASN A 142 17.38 2.48 29.95
CA ASN A 142 16.93 1.68 31.09
C ASN A 142 17.82 0.46 31.39
N MET A 143 19.09 0.43 30.94
CA MET A 143 19.99 -0.69 31.22
C MET A 143 20.15 -1.00 32.72
N ASP A 144 20.08 0.03 33.59
CA ASP A 144 20.18 -0.13 35.04
C ASP A 144 18.84 -0.48 35.73
N ASN A 145 17.73 -0.51 34.98
CA ASN A 145 16.40 -0.75 35.53
C ASN A 145 16.02 -2.24 35.44
N SER A 146 15.77 -2.90 36.56
CA SER A 146 15.44 -4.34 36.62
C SER A 146 14.27 -4.82 35.73
N MET A 147 13.43 -3.89 35.23
CA MET A 147 12.24 -4.17 34.42
C MET A 147 12.35 -3.79 32.94
N TRP A 148 13.53 -3.44 32.42
CA TRP A 148 13.69 -3.05 31.00
C TRP A 148 13.16 -4.10 30.00
N TRP A 149 13.27 -5.38 30.35
CA TRP A 149 12.80 -6.49 29.53
C TRP A 149 11.28 -6.47 29.31
N LEU A 150 10.48 -6.01 30.29
CA LEU A 150 9.03 -5.87 30.15
C LEU A 150 8.66 -4.88 29.05
N MET A 151 9.43 -3.80 28.92
CA MET A 151 9.22 -2.80 27.87
C MET A 151 9.64 -3.32 26.48
N MET A 152 10.58 -4.27 26.42
CA MET A 152 11.06 -4.84 25.16
C MET A 152 10.11 -5.86 24.55
N ILE A 153 9.35 -6.62 25.37
CA ILE A 153 8.40 -7.64 24.90
C ILE A 153 7.51 -7.14 23.75
N PRO A 154 6.75 -6.03 23.89
CA PRO A 154 5.86 -5.57 22.83
C PRO A 154 6.61 -5.12 21.56
N ALA A 155 7.82 -4.58 21.71
CA ALA A 155 8.65 -4.16 20.58
C ALA A 155 9.21 -5.36 19.80
N VAL A 156 9.69 -6.38 20.51
CA VAL A 156 10.15 -7.65 19.91
C VAL A 156 8.99 -8.36 19.21
N ALA A 157 7.81 -8.40 19.83
CA ALA A 157 6.60 -8.94 19.20
C ALA A 157 6.24 -8.20 17.91
N LEU A 158 6.32 -6.86 17.91
CA LEU A 158 6.08 -6.05 16.72
C LEU A 158 7.10 -6.32 15.60
N VAL A 159 8.39 -6.50 15.93
CA VAL A 159 9.41 -6.93 14.97
C VAL A 159 9.02 -8.28 14.37
N ALA A 160 8.65 -9.26 15.19
CA ALA A 160 8.24 -10.58 14.71
C ALA A 160 7.04 -10.51 13.77
N VAL A 161 6.00 -9.72 14.10
CA VAL A 161 4.83 -9.51 13.24
C VAL A 161 5.20 -8.84 11.92
N SER A 162 6.06 -7.82 11.97
CA SER A 162 6.47 -7.05 10.79
C SER A 162 7.35 -7.86 9.84
N VAL A 163 8.34 -8.57 10.38
CA VAL A 163 9.17 -9.50 9.60
C VAL A 163 8.34 -10.65 9.04
N GLY A 164 7.45 -11.25 9.85
CA GLY A 164 6.53 -12.28 9.39
C GLY A 164 5.64 -11.81 8.24
N THR A 165 5.22 -10.54 8.27
CA THR A 165 4.46 -9.88 7.21
C THR A 165 5.29 -9.70 5.94
N ILE A 166 6.55 -9.27 6.05
CA ILE A 166 7.48 -9.13 4.91
C ILE A 166 7.72 -10.49 4.25
N VAL A 167 8.07 -11.51 5.06
CA VAL A 167 8.30 -12.87 4.57
C VAL A 167 7.04 -13.44 3.93
N GLY A 168 5.87 -13.26 4.57
CA GLY A 168 4.58 -13.68 4.03
C GLY A 168 4.25 -13.00 2.71
N HIS A 169 4.50 -11.69 2.61
CA HIS A 169 4.28 -10.91 1.39
C HIS A 169 5.10 -11.44 0.22
N HIS A 170 6.38 -11.75 0.45
CA HIS A 170 7.24 -12.34 -0.57
C HIS A 170 6.84 -13.78 -0.92
N ARG A 171 6.59 -14.62 0.10
CA ARG A 171 6.35 -16.05 -0.09
C ARG A 171 5.00 -16.38 -0.72
N PHE A 172 3.98 -15.57 -0.45
CA PHE A 172 2.61 -15.80 -0.92
C PHE A 172 2.23 -14.96 -2.13
N ARG A 173 3.16 -14.21 -2.70
CA ARG A 173 2.95 -13.45 -3.93
C ARG A 173 2.59 -14.39 -5.08
N SER A 174 1.61 -14.02 -5.89
CA SER A 174 1.32 -14.79 -7.10
C SER A 174 2.31 -14.46 -8.21
N GLU A 175 2.82 -15.49 -8.86
CA GLU A 175 3.60 -15.38 -10.10
C GLU A 175 2.72 -15.53 -11.35
N THR A 176 1.45 -15.91 -11.17
CA THR A 176 0.50 -16.09 -12.28
C THR A 176 -0.01 -14.74 -12.80
N LYS A 177 -0.09 -14.61 -14.12
CA LYS A 177 -0.67 -13.44 -14.77
C LYS A 177 -2.20 -13.45 -14.57
N PRO A 178 -2.84 -12.30 -14.27
CA PRO A 178 -4.29 -12.18 -14.28
C PRO A 178 -4.86 -12.49 -15.69
N PRO A 179 -6.09 -13.00 -15.79
CA PRO A 179 -6.75 -13.22 -17.06
C PRO A 179 -7.03 -11.89 -17.77
N ALA A 180 -7.01 -11.90 -19.10
CA ALA A 180 -7.36 -10.73 -19.90
C ALA A 180 -8.87 -10.46 -19.78
N VAL A 181 -9.23 -9.17 -19.69
CA VAL A 181 -10.62 -8.73 -19.69
C VAL A 181 -10.98 -8.25 -21.09
N ASP A 182 -12.10 -8.74 -21.61
CA ASP A 182 -12.68 -8.22 -22.84
C ASP A 182 -13.33 -6.86 -22.55
N LEU A 183 -12.79 -5.79 -23.16
CA LEU A 183 -13.28 -4.44 -22.92
C LEU A 183 -14.64 -4.19 -23.59
N ASP A 184 -14.96 -4.93 -24.65
CA ASP A 184 -16.16 -4.71 -25.45
C ASP A 184 -17.43 -5.20 -24.74
N GLN A 185 -17.26 -6.01 -23.70
CA GLN A 185 -18.34 -6.56 -22.88
C GLN A 185 -18.45 -5.88 -21.50
N LEU A 186 -17.71 -4.79 -21.26
CA LEU A 186 -17.76 -4.08 -19.99
C LEU A 186 -19.06 -3.31 -19.82
N SER A 187 -19.65 -3.38 -18.62
CA SER A 187 -20.70 -2.45 -18.24
C SER A 187 -20.13 -1.04 -18.04
N PRO A 188 -20.94 0.03 -18.22
CA PRO A 188 -20.49 1.42 -18.03
C PRO A 188 -19.86 1.67 -16.65
N GLU A 189 -20.38 1.04 -15.61
CA GLU A 189 -19.83 1.14 -14.25
C GLU A 189 -18.43 0.51 -14.13
N ASN A 190 -18.16 -0.57 -14.86
CA ASN A 190 -16.88 -1.26 -14.84
C ASN A 190 -15.84 -0.51 -15.68
N GLU A 191 -16.28 0.11 -16.79
CA GLU A 191 -15.44 1.02 -17.57
C GLU A 191 -14.99 2.22 -16.72
N GLN A 192 -15.89 2.82 -15.93
CA GLN A 192 -15.55 3.92 -15.02
C GLN A 192 -14.48 3.54 -14.00
N VAL A 193 -14.50 2.33 -13.45
CA VAL A 193 -13.45 1.85 -12.52
C VAL A 193 -12.07 1.85 -13.18
N LEU A 194 -12.00 1.42 -14.44
CA LEU A 194 -10.75 1.38 -15.20
C LEU A 194 -10.29 2.80 -15.58
N LEU A 195 -11.22 3.68 -15.95
CA LEU A 195 -10.95 5.10 -16.19
C LEU A 195 -10.42 5.79 -14.92
N GLU A 196 -11.00 5.50 -13.76
CA GLU A 196 -10.53 6.04 -12.48
C GLU A 196 -9.14 5.50 -12.10
N SER A 197 -8.84 4.23 -12.40
CA SER A 197 -7.49 3.68 -12.26
C SER A 197 -6.47 4.41 -13.16
N ARG A 198 -6.84 4.68 -14.42
CA ARG A 198 -6.03 5.49 -15.34
C ARG A 198 -5.84 6.92 -14.84
N HIS A 199 -6.92 7.57 -14.41
CA HIS A 199 -6.90 8.93 -13.87
C HIS A 199 -5.93 9.06 -12.69
N ARG A 200 -5.98 8.12 -11.74
CA ARG A 200 -5.05 8.07 -10.60
C ARG A 200 -3.59 7.95 -11.06
N ALA A 201 -3.32 7.10 -12.05
CA ALA A 201 -1.98 6.97 -12.62
C ALA A 201 -1.52 8.27 -13.32
N LEU A 202 -2.40 8.92 -14.10
CA LEU A 202 -2.13 10.20 -14.75
C LEU A 202 -1.83 11.31 -13.73
N LEU A 203 -2.59 11.38 -12.63
CA LEU A 203 -2.34 12.36 -11.56
C LEU A 203 -0.92 12.20 -10.99
N ARG A 204 -0.48 10.96 -10.80
CA ARG A 204 0.87 10.66 -10.34
C ARG A 204 1.94 11.05 -11.37
N LEU A 205 1.71 10.77 -12.65
CA LEU A 205 2.62 11.18 -13.73
C LEU A 205 2.73 12.70 -13.85
N ARG A 206 1.61 13.41 -13.70
CA ARG A 206 1.57 14.86 -13.65
C ARG A 206 2.36 15.42 -12.47
N ALA A 207 2.18 14.86 -11.26
CA ALA A 207 2.93 15.26 -10.08
C ALA A 207 4.45 15.10 -10.27
N ARG A 208 4.87 14.18 -11.14
CA ARG A 208 6.27 13.92 -11.50
C ARG A 208 6.72 14.63 -12.78
N ARG A 209 5.89 15.53 -13.35
CA ARG A 209 6.16 16.30 -14.58
C ARG A 209 6.46 15.43 -15.80
N VAL A 210 5.89 14.22 -15.87
CA VAL A 210 5.99 13.33 -17.02
C VAL A 210 4.97 13.70 -18.10
N VAL A 211 3.80 14.20 -17.69
CA VAL A 211 2.70 14.64 -18.57
C VAL A 211 2.43 16.11 -18.32
N SER A 212 2.24 16.89 -19.38
CA SER A 212 1.91 18.32 -19.30
C SER A 212 0.43 18.53 -18.93
N TYR A 213 0.07 19.73 -18.46
CA TYR A 213 -1.32 20.02 -18.06
C TYR A 213 -2.33 19.91 -19.24
N PRO A 214 -2.04 20.45 -20.44
CA PRO A 214 -2.93 20.28 -21.59
C PRO A 214 -3.09 18.82 -22.01
N ASP A 215 -1.99 18.06 -22.00
CA ASP A 215 -2.02 16.65 -22.39
C ASP A 215 -2.78 15.79 -21.37
N PHE A 216 -2.72 16.15 -20.09
CA PHE A 216 -3.44 15.46 -19.02
C PHE A 216 -4.94 15.40 -19.28
N GLU A 217 -5.58 16.54 -19.59
CA GLU A 217 -7.03 16.58 -19.84
C GLU A 217 -7.42 15.77 -21.08
N ALA A 218 -6.62 15.86 -22.14
CA ALA A 218 -6.84 15.09 -23.36
C ALA A 218 -6.74 13.57 -23.11
N TYR A 219 -5.76 13.14 -22.33
CA TYR A 219 -5.58 11.72 -21.98
C TYR A 219 -6.62 11.21 -20.99
N ASP A 220 -7.08 12.05 -20.08
CA ASP A 220 -8.07 11.68 -19.08
C ASP A 220 -9.45 11.43 -19.71
N GLN A 221 -9.78 12.18 -20.78
CA GLN A 221 -11.03 12.04 -21.52
C GLN A 221 -10.99 10.97 -22.63
N ALA A 222 -9.81 10.46 -22.99
CA ALA A 222 -9.67 9.48 -24.07
C ALA A 222 -10.38 8.14 -23.73
N PRO A 223 -10.97 7.42 -24.70
CA PRO A 223 -11.51 6.09 -24.44
C PRO A 223 -10.39 5.10 -24.05
N LEU A 224 -10.74 4.06 -23.26
CA LEU A 224 -9.81 2.97 -22.90
C LEU A 224 -9.46 2.07 -24.09
N GLN A 225 -10.40 1.98 -25.05
CA GLN A 225 -10.15 1.38 -26.34
C GLN A 225 -9.18 2.29 -27.09
N SER A 226 -7.94 1.82 -27.25
CA SER A 226 -7.03 2.44 -28.22
C SER A 226 -7.75 2.47 -29.56
N VAL A 227 -7.98 3.66 -30.13
CA VAL A 227 -8.42 3.77 -31.52
C VAL A 227 -7.43 2.94 -32.32
N ARG A 228 -7.92 1.87 -32.95
CA ARG A 228 -7.15 1.03 -33.85
C ARG A 228 -6.89 1.83 -35.12
N ASN A 229 -6.06 2.87 -35.03
CA ASN A 229 -5.63 3.63 -36.18
C ASN A 229 -4.40 2.96 -36.77
N GLY A 230 -4.60 2.33 -37.93
CA GLY A 230 -3.54 2.09 -38.91
C GLY A 230 -3.05 0.66 -39.01
N GLY A 231 -3.84 -0.21 -39.63
CA GLY A 231 -3.34 -1.34 -40.40
C GLY A 231 -3.80 -1.16 -41.84
N VAL A 232 -2.92 -0.57 -42.66
CA VAL A 232 -2.93 -0.67 -44.12
C VAL A 232 -2.71 -2.13 -44.50
#